data_AF-A0A914DFW5-F1
#
_entry.id   AF-A0A914DFW5-F1
#
_cell.length_a   1.000
_cell.length_b   1.000
_cell.length_c   1.000
_cell.angle_alpha   90.00
_cell.angle_beta   90.00
_cell.angle_gamma   90.00
#
_symmetry.space_group_name_H-M   'P 1'
#
loop_
_entity.id
_entity.type
_entity.pdbx_description
1 polymer ?
#
loop_
_entity_poly.entity_id
_entity_poly.type
_entity_poly.pdbx_seq_one_letter_code
_entity_poly.pdbx_strand_id
1 'polypeptide(L)'
;MEVIPYFGSNASVLLNLAIGIDRMYCIAAPFKYNKAQKHLYMFILLLLPFLYPSTWIVLSFIAMAQDPHRLVVCGVTTLVASNLSQYNFIATVVFSVFIVIVYCTTWTIAKISNSQAAGQLLKPLTIIMIIVTLTYPVSYILLAIFNIVVPADRLLTYRMSTGVLTSFGYASHFYVYYYFR
;
A
#
# COMPACT_ATOMS: atom_id res chain seq x y z
N MET A 1 -14.07 -6.78 13.68
CA MET A 1 -12.59 -6.90 13.72
C MET A 1 -11.97 -6.66 12.32
N GLU A 2 -12.34 -5.57 11.64
CA GLU A 2 -11.83 -5.25 10.28
C GLU A 2 -10.80 -4.11 10.27
N VAL A 3 -10.61 -3.43 11.41
CA VAL A 3 -9.70 -2.27 11.52
C VAL A 3 -8.24 -2.69 11.31
N ILE A 4 -7.85 -3.84 11.82
CA ILE A 4 -6.48 -4.38 11.71
C ILE A 4 -6.11 -4.68 10.24
N PRO A 5 -6.89 -5.48 9.48
CA PRO A 5 -6.57 -5.73 8.08
C PRO A 5 -6.65 -4.47 7.22
N TYR A 6 -7.56 -3.55 7.52
CA TYR A 6 -7.61 -2.24 6.83
C TYR A 6 -6.37 -1.39 7.10
N PHE A 7 -5.94 -1.32 8.36
CA PHE A 7 -4.71 -0.64 8.76
C PHE A 7 -3.51 -1.24 8.03
N GLY A 8 -3.34 -2.56 8.10
CA GLY A 8 -2.23 -3.27 7.47
C GLY A 8 -2.19 -3.05 5.96
N SER A 9 -3.35 -3.12 5.31
CA SER A 9 -3.46 -2.89 3.87
C SER A 9 -3.01 -1.47 3.49
N ASN A 10 -3.54 -0.43 4.13
CA ASN A 10 -3.16 0.95 3.81
C ASN A 10 -1.72 1.29 4.24
N ALA A 11 -1.25 0.75 5.37
CA ALA A 11 0.13 0.92 5.83
C ALA A 11 1.13 0.30 4.85
N SER A 12 0.81 -0.86 4.27
CA SER A 12 1.71 -1.59 3.37
C SER A 12 2.14 -0.79 2.14
N VAL A 13 1.26 0.03 1.56
CA VAL A 13 1.56 0.87 0.39
C VAL A 13 2.66 1.87 0.75
N LEU A 14 2.51 2.55 1.88
CA LEU A 14 3.49 3.52 2.35
C LEU A 14 4.76 2.87 2.90
N LEU A 15 4.66 1.67 3.48
CA LEU A 15 5.81 0.88 3.87
C LEU A 15 6.64 0.48 2.64
N ASN A 16 6.00 0.10 1.53
CA ASN A 16 6.71 -0.19 0.29
C ASN A 16 7.39 1.05 -0.29
N LEU A 17 6.78 2.22 -0.18
CA LEU A 17 7.41 3.50 -0.52
C LEU A 17 8.62 3.79 0.38
N ALA A 18 8.46 3.60 1.69
CA ALA A 18 9.51 3.78 2.68
C ALA A 18 10.71 2.85 2.38
N ILE A 19 10.47 1.57 2.11
CA ILE A 19 11.49 0.61 1.69
C ILE A 19 12.18 1.10 0.40
N GLY A 20 11.42 1.59 -0.58
CA GLY A 20 11.99 2.15 -1.81
C GLY A 20 12.94 3.33 -1.55
N ILE A 21 12.54 4.26 -0.67
CA ILE A 21 13.35 5.43 -0.29
C ILE A 21 14.61 5.00 0.47
N ASP A 22 14.50 4.03 1.41
CA ASP A 22 15.65 3.48 2.13
C ASP A 22 16.68 2.88 1.17
N ARG A 23 16.23 2.06 0.22
CA ARG A 23 17.12 1.48 -0.80
C ARG A 23 17.73 2.54 -1.70
N MET A 24 16.95 3.53 -2.13
CA MET A 24 17.46 4.65 -2.92
C MET A 24 18.57 5.38 -2.15
N TYR A 25 18.35 5.69 -0.88
CA TYR A 25 19.33 6.40 -0.04
C TYR A 25 20.59 5.58 0.23
N CYS A 26 20.43 4.28 0.48
CA CYS A 26 21.54 3.34 0.68
C CYS A 26 22.45 3.24 -0.57
N ILE A 27 21.87 3.21 -1.78
CA ILE A 27 22.62 3.08 -3.03
C ILE A 27 23.19 4.44 -3.46
N ALA A 28 22.42 5.52 -3.35
CA ALA A 28 22.85 6.84 -3.80
C ALA A 28 23.93 7.47 -2.92
N ALA A 29 23.93 7.19 -1.61
CA ALA A 29 24.85 7.84 -0.66
C ALA A 29 25.27 6.91 0.49
N PRO A 30 26.03 5.82 0.22
CA PRO A 30 26.37 4.81 1.23
C PRO A 30 27.13 5.39 2.45
N PHE A 31 28.01 6.37 2.22
CA PHE A 31 28.75 7.03 3.31
C PHE A 31 27.86 7.86 4.24
N LYS A 32 26.84 8.54 3.68
CA LYS A 32 25.88 9.32 4.48
C LYS A 32 24.89 8.40 5.18
N TYR A 33 24.48 7.31 4.52
CA TYR A 33 23.64 6.26 5.10
C TYR A 33 24.28 5.67 6.37
N ASN A 34 25.56 5.31 6.32
CA ASN A 34 26.27 4.74 7.46
C ASN A 34 26.48 5.72 8.64
N LYS A 35 26.52 7.03 8.36
CA LYS A 35 26.66 8.07 9.40
C LYS A 35 25.32 8.54 9.96
N ALA A 36 24.19 8.17 9.36
CA ALA A 36 22.87 8.59 9.82
C ALA A 36 22.50 7.91 11.15
N GLN A 37 21.77 8.63 12.00
CA GLN A 37 21.20 8.05 13.22
C GLN A 37 20.06 7.10 12.85
N LYS A 38 20.35 5.79 12.86
CA LYS A 38 19.44 4.73 12.40
C LYS A 38 18.07 4.78 13.06
N HIS A 39 18.00 5.02 14.37
CA HIS A 39 16.75 5.08 15.11
C HIS A 39 15.86 6.25 14.68
N LEU A 40 16.43 7.45 14.57
CA LEU A 40 15.69 8.64 14.13
C LEU A 40 15.25 8.51 12.68
N TYR A 41 16.13 7.98 11.82
CA TYR A 41 15.82 7.74 10.41
C TYR A 41 14.66 6.74 10.23
N MET A 42 14.71 5.59 10.92
CA MET A 42 13.61 4.62 10.89
C MET A 42 12.30 5.21 11.44
N PHE A 43 12.38 5.98 12.53
CA PHE A 43 11.20 6.63 13.10
C PHE A 43 10.54 7.57 12.09
N ILE A 44 11.32 8.40 11.39
CA ILE A 44 10.81 9.30 10.36
C ILE A 44 10.18 8.52 9.19
N LEU A 45 10.82 7.43 8.73
CA LEU A 45 10.26 6.62 7.65
C LEU A 45 8.96 5.90 8.03
N LEU A 46 8.82 5.49 9.29
CA LEU A 46 7.63 4.80 9.79
C LEU A 46 6.48 5.75 10.13
N LEU A 47 6.78 7.02 10.40
CA LEU A 47 5.77 8.00 10.79
C LEU A 47 4.63 8.10 9.77
N LEU A 48 4.97 8.21 8.48
CA LEU A 48 3.99 8.37 7.41
C LEU A 48 3.11 7.10 7.21
N PRO A 49 3.69 5.88 7.14
CA PRO A 49 2.91 4.63 7.13
C PRO A 49 2.01 4.40 8.34
N PHE A 50 2.30 4.99 9.49
CA PHE A 50 1.44 4.90 10.68
C PHE A 50 0.34 5.96 10.66
N LEU A 51 0.68 7.21 10.35
CA LEU A 51 -0.29 8.32 10.38
C LEU A 51 -1.39 8.14 9.34
N TYR A 52 -1.05 7.75 8.11
CA TYR A 52 -2.02 7.64 7.02
C TYR A 52 -3.19 6.67 7.28
N PRO A 53 -2.97 5.38 7.63
CA PRO A 53 -4.08 4.48 7.95
C PRO A 53 -4.82 4.93 9.21
N SER A 54 -4.14 5.51 10.20
CA SER A 54 -4.77 6.04 11.41
C SER A 54 -5.74 7.19 11.12
N THR A 55 -5.38 8.13 10.25
CA THR A 55 -6.28 9.24 9.89
C THR A 55 -7.53 8.72 9.19
N TRP A 56 -7.40 7.76 8.29
CA TRP A 56 -8.56 7.12 7.64
C TRP A 56 -9.48 6.46 8.66
N ILE A 57 -8.94 5.69 9.59
CA ILE A 57 -9.74 5.03 10.64
C ILE A 57 -10.50 6.06 11.48
N VAL A 58 -9.84 7.14 11.90
CA VAL A 58 -10.47 8.21 12.69
C VAL A 58 -11.59 8.89 11.90
N LEU A 59 -11.35 9.21 10.62
CA LEU A 59 -12.37 9.80 9.74
C LEU A 59 -13.57 8.87 9.57
N SER A 60 -13.37 7.56 9.49
CA SER A 60 -14.47 6.59 9.45
C SER A 60 -15.35 6.65 10.69
N PHE A 61 -14.73 6.75 11.87
CA PHE A 61 -15.44 6.84 13.15
C PHE A 61 -16.23 8.14 13.27
N ILE A 62 -15.65 9.26 12.81
CA ILE A 62 -16.35 10.56 12.79
C ILE A 62 -17.56 10.49 11.84
N ALA A 63 -17.39 9.93 10.63
CA ALA A 63 -18.48 9.78 9.66
C ALA A 63 -19.60 8.87 10.17
N MET A 64 -19.28 7.83 10.93
CA MET A 64 -20.28 6.98 11.59
C MET A 64 -21.07 7.72 12.67
N ALA A 65 -20.41 8.58 13.45
CA ALA A 65 -21.06 9.31 14.53
C ALA A 65 -22.07 10.36 14.02
N GLN A 66 -21.92 10.83 12.78
CA GLN A 66 -22.79 11.86 12.19
C GLN A 66 -24.13 11.31 11.68
N ASP A 67 -24.21 10.04 11.28
CA ASP A 67 -25.43 9.40 10.74
C ASP A 67 -25.81 8.13 11.53
N PRO A 68 -26.37 8.26 12.74
CA PRO A 68 -26.69 7.12 13.61
C PRO A 68 -27.80 6.21 13.05
N HIS A 69 -28.60 6.70 12.09
CA HIS A 69 -29.68 5.94 11.46
C HIS A 69 -29.23 5.08 10.28
N ARG A 70 -28.00 5.24 9.80
CA ARG A 70 -27.46 4.39 8.75
C ARG A 70 -27.00 3.08 9.38
N LEU A 71 -27.68 1.99 9.07
CA LEU A 71 -27.25 0.64 9.45
C LEU A 71 -25.93 0.32 8.72
N VAL A 72 -24.82 0.57 9.40
CA VAL A 72 -23.48 0.23 8.93
C VAL A 72 -23.04 -1.02 9.65
N VAL A 73 -22.92 -2.12 8.92
CA VAL A 73 -22.54 -3.43 9.49
C VAL A 73 -21.10 -3.43 10.00
N CYS A 74 -20.21 -2.62 9.40
CA CYS A 74 -18.81 -2.48 9.80
C CYS A 74 -18.25 -1.07 9.60
N GLY A 75 -17.39 -0.61 10.50
CA GLY A 75 -16.78 0.73 10.40
C GLY A 75 -15.86 0.99 9.20
N VAL A 76 -15.46 -0.06 8.48
CA VAL A 76 -14.75 0.06 7.20
C VAL A 76 -15.73 0.27 6.05
N THR A 77 -16.98 -0.21 6.17
CA THR A 77 -18.00 -0.05 5.13
C THR A 77 -18.53 1.38 5.02
N THR A 78 -18.40 2.24 6.03
CA THR A 78 -18.68 3.69 5.92
C THR A 78 -17.69 4.45 5.06
N LEU A 79 -16.40 4.08 5.08
CA LEU A 79 -15.42 4.63 4.12
C LEU A 79 -15.87 4.33 2.70
N VAL A 80 -16.31 3.09 2.47
CA VAL A 80 -16.72 2.60 1.14
C VAL A 80 -18.07 3.20 0.69
N ALA A 81 -18.98 3.50 1.63
CA ALA A 81 -20.33 3.97 1.31
C ALA A 81 -20.47 5.50 1.27
N SER A 82 -19.37 6.23 1.44
CA SER A 82 -19.28 7.69 1.35
C SER A 82 -18.23 8.11 0.32
N ASN A 83 -18.16 9.41 0.02
CA ASN A 83 -17.15 9.98 -0.88
C ASN A 83 -15.70 9.73 -0.41
N LEU A 84 -15.51 9.32 0.86
CA LEU A 84 -14.20 8.94 1.41
C LEU A 84 -13.56 7.76 0.65
N SER A 85 -14.36 6.87 0.05
CA SER A 85 -13.86 5.77 -0.78
C SER A 85 -13.10 6.25 -2.01
N GLN A 86 -13.62 7.28 -2.67
CA GLN A 86 -13.03 7.89 -3.85
C GLN A 86 -11.74 8.63 -3.47
N TYR A 87 -11.74 9.35 -2.36
CA TYR A 87 -10.53 10.01 -1.85
C TYR A 87 -9.44 9.00 -1.48
N ASN A 88 -9.78 7.88 -0.82
CA ASN A 88 -8.81 6.85 -0.50
C ASN A 88 -8.29 6.14 -1.76
N PHE A 89 -9.14 5.92 -2.76
CA PHE A 89 -8.73 5.38 -4.05
C PHE A 89 -7.72 6.30 -4.75
N ILE A 90 -8.05 7.59 -4.88
CA ILE A 90 -7.17 8.59 -5.51
C ILE A 90 -5.84 8.66 -4.76
N ALA A 91 -5.85 8.74 -3.43
CA ALA A 91 -4.63 8.77 -2.63
C ALA A 91 -3.77 7.51 -2.86
N THR A 92 -4.40 6.33 -2.90
CA THR A 92 -3.70 5.07 -3.13
C THR A 92 -3.07 5.01 -4.52
N VAL A 93 -3.77 5.48 -5.56
CA VAL A 93 -3.23 5.58 -6.93
C VAL A 93 -2.03 6.54 -6.96
N VAL A 94 -2.14 7.70 -6.32
CA VAL A 94 -1.04 8.68 -6.24
C VAL A 94 0.19 8.05 -5.57
N PHE A 95 0.03 7.39 -4.42
CA PHE A 95 1.15 6.71 -3.77
C PHE A 95 1.74 5.59 -4.61
N SER A 96 0.89 4.85 -5.34
CA SER A 96 1.33 3.79 -6.24
C SER A 96 2.21 4.34 -7.38
N VAL A 97 1.85 5.49 -7.95
CA VAL A 97 2.68 6.19 -8.93
C VAL A 97 4.02 6.65 -8.33
N PHE A 98 3.99 7.22 -7.11
CA PHE A 98 5.22 7.59 -6.41
C PHE A 98 6.15 6.40 -6.15
N ILE A 99 5.59 5.24 -5.77
CA ILE A 99 6.36 4.01 -5.59
C ILE A 99 7.07 3.65 -6.90
N VAL A 100 6.34 3.63 -8.03
CA VAL A 100 6.94 3.34 -9.33
C VAL A 100 8.09 4.30 -9.65
N ILE A 101 7.92 5.60 -9.41
CA ILE A 101 8.97 6.61 -9.64
C ILE A 101 10.21 6.34 -8.76
N VAL A 102 10.02 6.08 -7.46
CA VAL A 102 11.13 5.79 -6.53
C VAL A 102 11.88 4.52 -6.93
N TYR A 103 11.17 3.49 -7.36
CA TYR A 103 11.81 2.25 -7.80
C TYR A 103 12.51 2.40 -9.16
N CYS A 104 11.94 3.15 -10.11
CA CYS A 104 12.60 3.47 -11.38
C CYS A 104 13.89 4.27 -11.17
N THR A 105 13.88 5.25 -10.27
CA THR A 105 15.07 6.03 -9.92
C THR A 105 16.12 5.17 -9.21
N THR A 106 15.70 4.33 -8.25
CA THR A 106 16.58 3.37 -7.58
C THR A 106 17.25 2.42 -8.57
N TRP A 107 16.47 1.88 -9.52
CA TRP A 107 16.98 1.01 -10.59
C TRP A 107 18.02 1.73 -11.47
N THR A 108 17.74 2.97 -11.86
CA THR A 108 18.63 3.79 -12.69
C THR A 108 19.95 4.05 -11.98
N ILE A 109 19.91 4.47 -10.71
CA ILE A 109 21.10 4.72 -9.89
C ILE A 109 21.91 3.43 -9.70
N ALA A 110 21.24 2.32 -9.43
CA ALA A 110 21.91 1.05 -9.20
C ALA A 110 22.59 0.50 -10.46
N LYS A 111 21.97 0.71 -11.63
CA LYS A 111 22.57 0.38 -12.94
C LYS A 111 23.84 1.20 -13.20
N ILE A 112 23.87 2.46 -12.79
CA ILE A 112 25.04 3.35 -12.94
C ILE A 112 26.15 2.98 -11.95
N SER A 113 25.80 2.61 -10.71
CA SER A 113 26.79 2.33 -9.65
C SER A 113 27.48 0.97 -9.81
N ASN A 114 26.73 -0.14 -9.91
CA ASN A 114 27.32 -1.47 -10.06
C ASN A 114 26.28 -2.52 -10.50
N SER A 115 26.20 -2.78 -11.81
CA SER A 115 25.15 -3.57 -12.48
C SER A 115 24.97 -5.00 -11.92
N GLN A 116 26.05 -5.66 -11.51
CA GLN A 116 26.02 -7.10 -11.21
C GLN A 116 25.49 -7.41 -9.79
N ALA A 117 25.90 -6.63 -8.78
CA ALA A 117 25.40 -6.77 -7.40
C ALA A 117 24.00 -6.14 -7.23
N ALA A 118 23.73 -5.04 -7.94
CA ALA A 118 22.42 -4.39 -7.97
C ALA A 118 21.31 -5.32 -8.50
N GLY A 119 21.61 -6.10 -9.55
CA GLY A 119 20.63 -6.96 -10.20
C GLY A 119 20.08 -8.08 -9.31
N GLN A 120 20.84 -8.59 -8.34
CA GLN A 120 20.39 -9.70 -7.48
C GLN A 120 19.43 -9.22 -6.39
N LEU A 121 19.68 -8.06 -5.78
CA LEU A 121 18.85 -7.51 -4.71
C LEU A 121 17.62 -6.74 -5.22
N LEU A 122 17.69 -6.15 -6.42
CA LEU A 122 16.60 -5.34 -6.97
C LEU A 122 15.55 -6.15 -7.72
N LYS A 123 15.91 -7.28 -8.34
CA LYS A 123 14.96 -8.17 -9.05
C LYS A 123 13.75 -8.62 -8.20
N PRO A 124 13.93 -9.19 -6.99
CA PRO A 124 12.79 -9.57 -6.14
C PRO A 124 11.95 -8.36 -5.75
N LEU A 125 12.60 -7.22 -5.48
CA LEU A 125 11.93 -5.98 -5.10
C LEU A 125 11.04 -5.44 -6.23
N THR A 126 11.52 -5.47 -7.47
CA THR A 126 10.74 -5.05 -8.64
C THR A 126 9.54 -5.96 -8.88
N ILE A 127 9.69 -7.28 -8.68
CA ILE A 127 8.58 -8.24 -8.79
C ILE A 127 7.52 -7.93 -7.73
N ILE A 128 7.93 -7.75 -6.48
CA ILE A 128 7.05 -7.33 -5.38
C ILE A 128 6.32 -6.03 -5.72
N MET A 129 7.05 -5.03 -6.21
CA MET A 129 6.47 -3.75 -6.61
C MET A 129 5.41 -3.92 -7.69
N ILE A 130 5.69 -4.67 -8.75
CA ILE A 130 4.74 -4.90 -9.84
C ILE A 130 3.47 -5.58 -9.29
N ILE A 131 3.63 -6.60 -8.46
CA ILE A 131 2.49 -7.32 -7.89
C ILE A 131 1.62 -6.38 -7.05
N VAL A 132 2.21 -5.60 -6.14
CA VAL A 132 1.45 -4.71 -5.24
C VAL A 132 0.82 -3.54 -5.99
N THR A 133 1.57 -2.90 -6.89
CA THR A 133 1.09 -1.76 -7.68
C THR A 133 -0.03 -2.16 -8.63
N LEU A 134 -0.06 -3.42 -9.10
CA LEU A 134 -1.13 -3.90 -9.98
C LEU A 134 -2.35 -4.45 -9.21
N THR A 135 -2.16 -5.14 -8.08
CA THR A 135 -3.28 -5.74 -7.34
C THR A 135 -4.25 -4.70 -6.79
N TYR A 136 -3.76 -3.53 -6.39
CA TYR A 136 -4.61 -2.44 -5.88
C TYR A 136 -5.59 -1.85 -6.90
N PRO A 137 -5.13 -1.27 -8.03
CA PRO A 137 -6.03 -0.70 -9.03
C PRO A 137 -6.96 -1.75 -9.62
N VAL A 138 -6.48 -2.99 -9.83
CA VAL A 138 -7.32 -4.10 -10.30
C VAL A 138 -8.46 -4.38 -9.32
N SER A 139 -8.18 -4.40 -8.02
CA SER A 139 -9.22 -4.63 -6.99
C SER A 139 -10.27 -3.53 -6.97
N TYR A 140 -9.87 -2.27 -7.16
CA TYR A 140 -10.80 -1.13 -7.25
C TYR A 140 -11.61 -1.10 -8.55
N ILE A 141 -11.01 -1.46 -9.69
CA ILE A 141 -11.72 -1.58 -10.97
C ILE A 141 -12.78 -2.67 -10.87
N LEU A 142 -12.42 -3.84 -10.32
CA LEU A 142 -13.38 -4.92 -10.08
C LEU A 142 -14.50 -4.48 -9.15
N LEU A 143 -14.17 -3.75 -8.07
CA LEU A 143 -15.16 -3.19 -7.17
C LEU A 143 -16.10 -2.21 -7.90
N ALA A 144 -15.58 -1.33 -8.75
CA ALA A 144 -16.40 -0.39 -9.52
C ALA A 144 -17.36 -1.12 -10.46
N ILE A 145 -16.89 -2.16 -11.15
CA ILE A 145 -17.71 -3.02 -12.01
C ILE A 145 -18.81 -3.70 -11.19
N PHE A 146 -18.48 -4.26 -10.02
CA PHE A 146 -19.47 -4.92 -9.17
C PHE A 146 -20.53 -3.97 -8.61
N ASN A 147 -20.19 -2.71 -8.32
CA ASN A 147 -21.19 -1.72 -7.89
C ASN A 147 -22.21 -1.38 -9.01
N ILE A 148 -21.88 -1.59 -10.29
CA ILE A 148 -22.78 -1.33 -11.42
C ILE A 148 -23.62 -2.57 -11.74
N VAL A 149 -23.01 -3.75 -11.69
CA VAL A 149 -23.61 -5.01 -12.20
C VAL A 149 -24.36 -5.78 -11.12
N VAL A 150 -23.96 -5.67 -9.85
CA VAL A 150 -24.45 -6.54 -8.77
C VAL A 150 -25.48 -5.79 -7.90
N PRO A 151 -26.63 -6.41 -7.60
CA PRO A 151 -27.61 -5.83 -6.69
C PRO A 151 -27.05 -5.70 -5.26
N ALA A 152 -27.56 -4.71 -4.52
CA ALA A 152 -26.99 -4.26 -3.25
C ALA A 152 -26.94 -5.34 -2.15
N ASP A 153 -27.81 -6.34 -2.22
CA ASP A 153 -27.89 -7.48 -1.30
C ASP A 153 -26.69 -8.44 -1.43
N ARG A 154 -26.12 -8.58 -2.63
CA ARG A 154 -24.94 -9.45 -2.88
C ARG A 154 -23.62 -8.71 -2.91
N LEU A 155 -23.66 -7.39 -2.94
CA LEU A 155 -22.50 -6.52 -3.10
C LEU A 155 -21.44 -6.72 -1.99
N LEU A 156 -21.88 -7.05 -0.76
CA LEU A 156 -20.97 -7.31 0.36
C LEU A 156 -20.05 -8.51 0.09
N THR A 157 -20.58 -9.59 -0.48
CA THR A 157 -19.82 -10.81 -0.79
C THR A 157 -18.77 -10.53 -1.85
N TYR A 158 -19.12 -9.79 -2.90
CA TYR A 158 -18.17 -9.41 -3.97
C TYR A 158 -17.09 -8.43 -3.48
N ARG A 159 -17.44 -7.54 -2.53
CA ARG A 159 -16.47 -6.66 -1.85
C ARG A 159 -15.41 -7.47 -1.11
N MET A 160 -15.82 -8.50 -0.35
CA MET A 160 -14.87 -9.39 0.32
C MET A 160 -13.95 -10.11 -0.67
N SER A 161 -14.48 -10.58 -1.81
CA SER A 161 -13.69 -11.22 -2.86
C SER A 161 -12.63 -10.31 -3.47
N THR A 162 -12.91 -9.02 -3.66
CA THR A 162 -11.90 -8.06 -4.14
C THR A 162 -10.79 -7.80 -3.11
N GLY A 163 -11.08 -7.91 -1.81
CA GLY A 163 -10.06 -7.81 -0.75
C GLY A 163 -9.04 -8.96 -0.78
N VAL A 164 -9.43 -10.13 -1.26
CA VAL A 164 -8.53 -11.29 -1.39
C VAL A 164 -7.38 -11.02 -2.36
N LEU A 165 -7.64 -10.30 -3.46
CA LEU A 165 -6.60 -9.92 -4.44
C LEU A 165 -5.52 -9.03 -3.81
N THR A 166 -5.92 -8.00 -3.06
CA THR A 166 -4.96 -7.16 -2.33
C THR A 166 -4.19 -7.97 -1.27
N SER A 167 -4.86 -8.89 -0.58
CA SER A 167 -4.24 -9.77 0.42
C SER A 167 -3.21 -10.71 -0.20
N PHE A 168 -3.48 -11.24 -1.39
CA PHE A 168 -2.54 -12.04 -2.16
C PHE A 168 -1.29 -11.24 -2.54
N GLY A 169 -1.47 -9.97 -2.92
CA GLY A 169 -0.38 -9.05 -3.17
C GLY A 169 0.60 -8.95 -2.00
N TYR A 170 0.09 -8.79 -0.78
CA TYR A 170 0.93 -8.75 0.43
C TYR A 170 1.56 -10.08 0.79
N ALA A 171 0.81 -11.18 0.67
CA ALA A 171 1.33 -12.52 0.94
C ALA A 171 2.48 -12.87 -0.03
N SER A 172 2.44 -12.36 -1.25
CA SER A 172 3.47 -12.61 -2.27
C SER A 172 4.87 -12.17 -1.84
N HIS A 173 5.00 -11.15 -0.96
CA HIS A 173 6.30 -10.70 -0.44
C HIS A 173 7.09 -11.85 0.19
N PHE A 174 6.44 -12.65 1.04
CA PHE A 174 7.08 -13.77 1.72
C PHE A 174 7.64 -14.79 0.72
N TYR A 175 6.85 -15.15 -0.29
CA TYR A 175 7.25 -16.10 -1.32
C TYR A 175 8.38 -15.58 -2.20
N VAL A 176 8.32 -14.31 -2.60
CA VAL A 176 9.37 -13.70 -3.43
C VAL A 176 10.69 -13.61 -2.65
N TYR A 177 10.67 -13.21 -1.38
CA TYR A 177 11.88 -13.20 -0.57
C TYR A 177 12.44 -14.60 -0.31
N TYR A 178 11.60 -15.62 -0.17
CA TYR A 178 12.07 -17.01 0.00
C TYR A 178 12.71 -17.56 -1.27
N TYR A 179 12.17 -17.26 -2.45
CA TYR A 179 12.66 -17.79 -3.72
C TYR A 179 13.98 -17.14 -4.20
N PHE A 180 14.19 -15.86 -3.89
CA PHE A 180 15.38 -15.10 -4.31
C PHE A 180 16.49 -15.03 -3.25
N ARG A 181 16.36 -15.79 -2.15
CA ARG A 181 17.40 -15.95 -1.12
C ARG A 181 18.37 -17.07 -1.49
#